data_AF-A0A928ZUD5-F1
#
_entry.id   AF-A0A928ZUD5-F1
#
_cell.length_a   1.000
_cell.length_b   1.000
_cell.length_c   1.000
_cell.angle_alpha   90.00
_cell.angle_beta   90.00
_cell.angle_gamma   90.00
#
_symmetry.space_group_name_H-M   'P 1'
#
loop_
_entity.id
_entity.type
_entity.pdbx_description
1 polymer ?
#
loop_
_entity_poly.entity_id
_entity_poly.type
_entity_poly.pdbx_seq_one_letter_code
_entity_poly.pdbx_strand_id
1 'polypeptide(L)'
;MLTICAVICGAETWEDIEAYGYSKLTWLKTFLRLPHGIPSHDTIARVFALLESTQLQECFVSWVKSIAELSLGEVVSLDGKSARHSSDKGAGKEAIHMVSAWASENQLVLGQVKVADKSNEITAIPKLLNILDVSGCIVTIDAMGAQTEIAQQIID
;
A
#
# COMPACT_ATOMS: atom_id res chain seq x y z
N MET A 1 14.06 -1.01 3.70
CA MET A 1 14.70 0.26 3.28
C MET A 1 15.24 0.19 1.85
N LEU A 2 16.19 -0.70 1.53
CA LEU A 2 16.73 -0.86 0.15
C LEU A 2 15.63 -0.90 -0.92
N THR A 3 14.69 -1.83 -0.81
CA THR A 3 13.58 -2.00 -1.78
C THR A 3 12.71 -0.75 -1.88
N ILE A 4 12.41 -0.09 -0.76
CA ILE A 4 11.58 1.13 -0.75
C ILE A 4 12.30 2.25 -1.54
N CYS A 5 13.58 2.49 -1.25
CA CYS A 5 14.37 3.50 -1.96
C CYS A 5 14.46 3.20 -3.47
N ALA A 6 14.66 1.93 -3.83
CA ALA A 6 14.74 1.51 -5.23
C ALA A 6 13.42 1.74 -5.97
N VAL A 7 12.29 1.31 -5.39
CA VAL A 7 10.96 1.45 -6.00
C VAL A 7 10.57 2.91 -6.16
N ILE A 8 10.84 3.77 -5.17
CA ILE A 8 10.61 5.23 -5.28
C ILE A 8 11.45 5.82 -6.43
N CYS A 9 12.64 5.28 -6.67
CA CYS A 9 13.51 5.67 -7.79
C CYS A 9 13.13 4.99 -9.13
N GLY A 10 12.00 4.28 -9.20
CA GLY A 10 11.48 3.69 -10.44
C GLY A 10 11.92 2.26 -10.73
N ALA A 11 12.45 1.52 -9.76
CA ALA A 11 12.71 0.09 -9.92
C ALA A 11 11.38 -0.69 -10.03
N GLU A 12 11.23 -1.48 -11.10
CA GLU A 12 10.01 -2.26 -11.34
C GLU A 12 10.21 -3.77 -11.14
N THR A 13 11.47 -4.24 -11.14
CA THR A 13 11.83 -5.66 -11.00
C THR A 13 12.77 -5.92 -9.82
N TRP A 14 12.95 -7.19 -9.44
CA TRP A 14 13.88 -7.58 -8.38
C TRP A 14 15.33 -7.29 -8.78
N GLU A 15 15.64 -7.49 -10.05
CA GLU A 15 16.90 -7.18 -10.71
C GLU A 15 17.18 -5.68 -10.69
N ASP A 16 16.16 -4.84 -10.92
CA ASP A 16 16.31 -3.39 -10.81
C ASP A 16 16.63 -2.96 -9.37
N ILE A 17 16.03 -3.62 -8.37
CA ILE A 17 16.32 -3.32 -6.95
C ILE A 17 17.76 -3.70 -6.60
N GLU A 18 18.25 -4.85 -7.08
CA GLU A 18 19.64 -5.26 -6.93
C GLU A 18 20.59 -4.25 -7.61
N ALA A 19 20.31 -3.88 -8.86
CA ALA A 19 21.09 -2.91 -9.62
C ALA A 19 21.12 -1.53 -8.94
N TYR A 20 19.98 -1.06 -8.42
CA TYR A 20 19.89 0.14 -7.62
C TYR A 20 20.80 0.05 -6.38
N GLY A 21 20.75 -1.08 -5.67
CA GLY A 21 21.58 -1.35 -4.50
C GLY A 21 23.07 -1.17 -4.79
N TYR A 22 23.56 -1.71 -5.91
CA TYR A 22 24.95 -1.52 -6.33
C TYR A 22 25.24 -0.07 -6.73
N SER A 23 24.34 0.57 -7.49
CA SER A 23 24.53 1.95 -7.95
C SER A 23 24.57 2.98 -6.81
N LYS A 24 23.86 2.73 -5.70
CA LYS A 24 23.76 3.61 -4.54
C LYS A 24 24.48 3.07 -3.30
N LEU A 25 25.36 2.07 -3.45
CA LEU A 25 25.99 1.37 -2.34
C LEU A 25 26.64 2.32 -1.31
N THR A 26 27.40 3.32 -1.79
CA THR A 26 28.06 4.30 -0.92
C THR A 26 27.05 5.09 -0.07
N TRP A 27 25.94 5.53 -0.68
CA TRP A 27 24.89 6.24 0.02
C TRP A 27 24.12 5.34 0.98
N LEU A 28 23.77 4.12 0.56
CA LEU A 28 23.08 3.14 1.40
C LEU A 28 23.88 2.78 2.66
N LYS A 29 25.21 2.69 2.56
CA LYS A 29 26.10 2.41 3.70
C LYS A 29 26.09 3.50 4.78
N THR A 30 25.55 4.69 4.51
CA THR A 30 25.44 5.74 5.53
C THR A 30 24.38 5.43 6.60
N PHE A 31 23.39 4.59 6.29
CA PHE A 31 22.33 4.19 7.22
C PHE A 31 22.03 2.68 7.25
N LEU A 32 22.64 1.88 6.36
CA LEU A 32 22.55 0.40 6.36
C LEU A 32 23.93 -0.22 6.61
N ARG A 33 23.98 -1.26 7.46
CA ARG A 33 25.23 -1.96 7.80
C ARG A 33 25.79 -2.80 6.65
N LEU A 34 24.92 -3.49 5.90
CA LEU A 34 25.25 -4.35 4.74
C LEU A 34 26.54 -5.20 4.91
N PRO A 35 26.64 -6.04 5.96
CA PRO A 35 27.87 -6.78 6.28
C PRO A 35 28.30 -7.75 5.17
N HIS A 36 27.36 -8.24 4.37
CA HIS A 36 27.60 -9.13 3.23
C HIS A 36 27.35 -8.44 1.87
N GLY A 37 27.29 -7.11 1.84
CA GLY A 37 26.98 -6.34 0.63
C GLY A 37 25.48 -6.29 0.30
N ILE A 38 25.17 -6.05 -0.98
CA ILE A 38 23.81 -5.97 -1.50
C ILE A 38 23.28 -7.41 -1.70
N PRO A 39 22.10 -7.75 -1.17
CA PRO A 39 21.49 -9.05 -1.42
C PRO A 39 21.12 -9.19 -2.90
N SER A 40 21.25 -10.40 -3.44
CA SER A 40 20.80 -10.71 -4.80
C SER A 40 19.29 -10.54 -4.96
N HIS A 41 18.83 -10.33 -6.19
CA HIS A 41 17.41 -10.30 -6.55
C HIS A 41 16.64 -11.52 -6.00
N ASP A 42 17.20 -12.73 -6.08
CA ASP A 42 16.63 -13.95 -5.48
C ASP A 42 16.46 -13.86 -3.96
N THR A 43 17.41 -13.24 -3.27
CA THR A 43 17.33 -13.10 -1.81
C THR A 43 16.27 -12.09 -1.43
N ILE A 44 16.18 -10.99 -2.18
CA ILE A 44 15.11 -9.99 -1.99
C ILE A 44 13.74 -10.65 -2.24
N ALA A 45 13.58 -11.33 -3.37
CA ALA A 45 12.32 -11.99 -3.74
C ALA A 45 11.88 -13.02 -2.68
N ARG A 46 12.81 -13.85 -2.18
CA ARG A 46 12.51 -14.84 -1.13
C ARG A 46 12.04 -14.18 0.17
N VAL A 47 12.65 -13.07 0.58
CA VAL A 47 12.20 -12.36 1.79
C VAL A 47 10.76 -11.90 1.61
N PHE A 48 10.43 -11.23 0.50
CA PHE A 48 9.06 -10.77 0.25
C PHE A 48 8.05 -11.92 0.11
N ALA A 49 8.45 -13.05 -0.47
CA ALA A 49 7.60 -14.23 -0.58
C ALA A 49 7.28 -14.88 0.78
N LEU A 50 8.13 -14.66 1.79
CA LEU A 50 7.95 -15.19 3.15
C LEU A 50 7.26 -14.22 4.11
N LEU A 51 7.11 -12.95 3.74
CA LEU A 51 6.43 -11.97 4.57
C LEU A 51 4.93 -12.24 4.62
N GLU A 52 4.35 -12.17 5.81
CA GLU A 52 2.91 -12.19 5.98
C GLU A 52 2.34 -10.84 5.54
N SER A 53 1.41 -10.87 4.58
CA SER A 53 0.91 -9.67 3.90
C SER A 53 0.15 -8.72 4.82
N THR A 54 -0.59 -9.26 5.79
CA THR A 54 -1.41 -8.48 6.72
C THR A 54 -0.54 -7.68 7.68
N GLN A 55 0.47 -8.31 8.28
CA GLN A 55 1.46 -7.66 9.16
C GLN A 55 2.26 -6.60 8.41
N LEU A 56 2.66 -6.88 7.16
CA LEU A 56 3.35 -5.89 6.34
C LEU A 56 2.46 -4.66 6.10
N GLN A 57 1.17 -4.87 5.82
CA GLN A 57 0.20 -3.80 5.64
C GLN A 57 0.00 -2.98 6.92
N GLU A 58 -0.12 -3.63 8.08
CA GLU A 58 -0.24 -2.95 9.38
C GLU A 58 0.98 -2.06 9.67
N CYS A 59 2.19 -2.58 9.43
CA CYS A 59 3.42 -1.81 9.57
C CYS A 59 3.45 -0.60 8.61
N PHE A 60 3.01 -0.79 7.36
CA PHE A 60 2.91 0.28 6.38
C PHE A 60 1.93 1.37 6.84
N VAL A 61 0.72 0.99 7.26
CA VAL A 61 -0.30 1.93 7.76
C VAL A 61 0.21 2.68 9.00
N SER A 62 0.86 1.97 9.93
CA SER A 62 1.47 2.59 11.12
C SER A 62 2.54 3.62 10.74
N TRP A 63 3.38 3.30 9.77
CA TRP A 63 4.38 4.23 9.25
C TRP A 63 3.74 5.44 8.56
N VAL A 64 2.73 5.25 7.71
CA VAL A 64 2.03 6.36 7.05
C VAL A 64 1.34 7.26 8.08
N LYS A 65 0.68 6.70 9.10
CA LYS A 65 0.08 7.48 10.20
C LYS A 65 1.10 8.28 10.99
N SER A 66 2.36 7.85 11.05
CA SER A 66 3.42 8.58 11.74
C SER A 66 3.93 9.81 10.97
N ILE A 67 3.65 9.87 9.66
CA ILE A 67 4.10 10.95 8.77
C ILE A 67 2.96 11.82 8.24
N ALA A 68 1.74 11.28 8.15
CA ALA A 68 0.59 11.99 7.62
C ALA A 68 0.03 12.93 8.68
N GLU A 69 -0.08 14.21 8.33
CA GLU A 69 -0.82 15.19 9.12
C GLU A 69 -2.18 15.39 8.45
N LEU A 70 -3.23 14.84 9.06
CA LEU A 70 -4.60 15.04 8.58
C LEU A 70 -5.12 16.37 9.11
N SER A 71 -5.26 17.34 8.20
CA SER A 71 -5.81 18.67 8.47
C SER A 71 -7.34 18.63 8.42
N LEU A 72 -8.00 19.57 9.10
CA LEU A 72 -9.44 19.80 8.94
C LEU A 72 -9.74 20.17 7.49
N GLY A 73 -10.60 19.39 6.82
CA GLY A 73 -10.95 19.60 5.42
C GLY A 73 -10.10 18.83 4.42
N GLU A 74 -9.14 18.01 4.86
CA GLU A 74 -8.37 17.12 3.98
C GLU A 74 -9.32 16.22 3.17
N VAL A 75 -9.05 16.08 1.87
CA VAL A 75 -9.90 15.29 0.97
C VAL A 75 -9.33 13.87 0.87
N VAL A 76 -10.07 12.91 1.42
CA VAL A 76 -9.72 11.49 1.42
C VAL A 76 -10.59 10.74 0.41
N SER A 77 -9.96 10.25 -0.67
CA SER A 77 -10.65 9.47 -1.70
C SER A 77 -10.53 7.98 -1.44
N LEU A 78 -11.67 7.28 -1.36
CA LEU A 78 -11.73 5.83 -1.33
C LEU A 78 -12.01 5.31 -2.74
N ASP A 79 -11.05 4.59 -3.31
CA ASP A 79 -11.09 4.16 -4.71
C ASP A 79 -10.61 2.72 -4.89
N GLY A 80 -11.32 1.97 -5.73
CA GLY A 80 -11.00 0.62 -6.15
C GLY A 80 -9.98 0.57 -7.28
N LYS A 81 -8.88 -0.16 -7.07
CA LYS A 81 -7.81 -0.35 -8.05
C LYS A 81 -7.53 -1.83 -8.29
N SER A 82 -7.30 -2.17 -9.56
CA SER A 82 -6.89 -3.51 -9.97
C SER A 82 -5.40 -3.51 -10.25
N ALA A 83 -4.63 -4.35 -9.54
CA ALA A 83 -3.20 -4.43 -9.74
C ALA A 83 -2.88 -5.08 -11.10
N ARG A 84 -2.18 -4.34 -11.97
CA ARG A 84 -1.78 -4.84 -13.29
C ARG A 84 -0.82 -6.03 -13.15
N HIS A 85 -0.96 -7.05 -14.00
CA HIS A 85 -0.16 -8.30 -13.99
C HIS A 85 -0.23 -9.12 -12.70
N SER A 86 -1.24 -8.91 -11.86
CA SER A 86 -1.41 -9.68 -10.62
C SER A 86 -2.19 -11.01 -10.80
N SER A 87 -2.86 -11.18 -11.94
CA SER A 87 -3.57 -12.42 -12.25
C SER A 87 -2.59 -13.51 -12.70
N ASP A 88 -2.77 -14.72 -12.20
CA ASP A 88 -2.06 -15.91 -12.65
C ASP A 88 -3.08 -16.98 -13.07
N LYS A 89 -3.39 -17.01 -14.37
CA LYS A 89 -4.33 -17.99 -14.95
C LYS A 89 -3.82 -19.43 -14.83
N GLY A 90 -2.50 -19.63 -14.79
CA GLY A 90 -1.89 -20.96 -14.64
C GLY A 90 -2.11 -21.54 -13.24
N ALA A 91 -2.13 -20.68 -12.22
CA ALA A 91 -2.44 -21.04 -10.84
C ALA A 91 -3.91 -20.81 -10.43
N GLY A 92 -4.78 -20.42 -11.37
CA GLY A 92 -6.20 -20.13 -11.10
C GLY A 92 -6.43 -18.90 -10.22
N LYS A 93 -5.50 -17.95 -10.19
CA LYS A 93 -5.59 -16.71 -9.41
C LYS A 93 -6.09 -15.56 -10.28
N GLU A 94 -7.22 -14.98 -9.89
CA GLU A 94 -7.75 -13.75 -10.49
C GLU A 94 -6.88 -12.54 -10.15
N ALA A 95 -7.11 -11.42 -10.86
CA ALA A 95 -6.43 -10.16 -10.58
C ALA A 95 -6.73 -9.69 -9.14
N ILE A 96 -5.71 -9.10 -8.50
CA ILE A 96 -5.84 -8.51 -7.17
C ILE A 96 -6.58 -7.19 -7.30
N HIS A 97 -7.81 -7.16 -6.79
CA HIS A 97 -8.59 -5.95 -6.58
C HIS A 97 -8.35 -5.41 -5.16
N MET A 98 -8.13 -4.11 -5.04
CA MET A 98 -7.89 -3.44 -3.75
C MET A 98 -8.72 -2.16 -3.67
N VAL A 99 -9.12 -1.76 -2.46
CA VAL A 99 -9.63 -0.41 -2.19
C VAL A 99 -8.56 0.35 -1.43
N SER A 100 -8.26 1.57 -1.86
CA SER A 100 -7.23 2.43 -1.26
C SER A 100 -7.84 3.74 -0.78
N ALA A 101 -7.33 4.27 0.34
CA ALA A 101 -7.64 5.60 0.85
C ALA A 101 -6.49 6.55 0.50
N TRP A 102 -6.78 7.54 -0.34
CA TRP A 102 -5.81 8.52 -0.83
C TRP A 102 -6.07 9.88 -0.18
N ALA A 103 -5.07 10.42 0.51
CA ALA A 103 -5.09 11.76 1.08
C ALA A 103 -4.54 12.77 0.08
N SER A 104 -5.36 13.73 -0.32
CA SER A 104 -5.08 14.62 -1.45
C SER A 104 -4.03 15.69 -1.14
N GLU A 105 -4.06 16.34 0.02
CA GLU A 105 -3.02 17.30 0.40
C GLU A 105 -1.70 16.60 0.69
N ASN A 106 -1.77 15.47 1.40
CA ASN A 106 -0.59 14.68 1.75
C ASN A 106 0.04 13.93 0.56
N GLN A 107 -0.70 13.73 -0.54
CA GLN A 107 -0.28 12.92 -1.70
C GLN A 107 0.16 11.50 -1.30
N LEU A 108 -0.58 10.88 -0.38
CA LEU A 108 -0.22 9.61 0.24
C LEU A 108 -1.41 8.65 0.33
N VAL A 109 -1.12 7.36 0.22
CA VAL A 109 -2.10 6.30 0.53
C VAL A 109 -2.09 6.05 2.04
N LEU A 110 -3.16 6.42 2.72
CA LEU A 110 -3.32 6.23 4.18
C LEU A 110 -3.49 4.76 4.56
N GLY A 111 -4.11 3.98 3.67
CA GLY A 111 -4.35 2.57 3.86
C GLY A 111 -4.95 1.93 2.61
N GLN A 112 -4.88 0.61 2.54
CA GLN A 112 -5.46 -0.16 1.45
C GLN A 112 -5.90 -1.53 1.94
N VAL A 113 -6.94 -2.12 1.34
CA VAL A 113 -7.45 -3.45 1.70
C VAL A 113 -7.74 -4.24 0.42
N LYS A 114 -7.31 -5.50 0.36
CA LYS A 114 -7.67 -6.42 -0.73
C LYS A 114 -9.17 -6.74 -0.70
N VAL A 115 -9.83 -6.62 -1.85
CA VAL A 115 -11.21 -7.09 -2.06
C VAL A 115 -11.19 -8.62 -2.17
N ALA A 116 -12.08 -9.29 -1.44
CA ALA A 116 -12.16 -10.75 -1.48
C ALA A 116 -12.63 -11.23 -2.86
N ASP A 117 -12.18 -12.41 -3.30
CA ASP A 117 -12.27 -12.89 -4.69
C ASP A 117 -13.72 -13.06 -5.23
N LYS A 118 -14.75 -12.94 -4.39
CA LYS A 118 -16.19 -12.95 -4.76
C LYS A 118 -16.98 -11.79 -4.14
N SER A 119 -16.28 -10.75 -3.72
CA SER A 119 -16.88 -9.60 -3.04
C SER A 119 -16.63 -8.32 -3.84
N ASN A 120 -17.17 -7.21 -3.36
CA ASN A 120 -17.04 -5.90 -3.96
C ASN A 120 -16.49 -4.87 -2.95
N GLU A 121 -16.26 -3.67 -3.44
CA GLU A 121 -15.75 -2.53 -2.69
C GLU A 121 -16.65 -2.17 -1.50
N ILE A 122 -17.96 -2.36 -1.62
CA ILE A 122 -18.95 -2.11 -0.55
C ILE A 122 -18.57 -2.85 0.74
N THR A 123 -18.06 -4.08 0.65
CA THR A 123 -17.63 -4.85 1.82
C THR A 123 -16.20 -4.54 2.30
N ALA A 124 -15.39 -3.91 1.45
CA ALA A 124 -14.00 -3.58 1.75
C ALA A 124 -13.85 -2.19 2.36
N ILE A 125 -14.69 -1.22 1.94
CA ILE A 125 -14.70 0.15 2.45
C ILE A 125 -14.87 0.19 3.98
N PRO A 126 -15.84 -0.52 4.60
CA PRO A 126 -15.97 -0.54 6.06
C PRO A 126 -14.73 -1.03 6.79
N LYS A 127 -14.03 -2.02 6.23
CA LYS A 127 -12.79 -2.55 6.81
C LYS A 127 -11.66 -1.54 6.73
N LEU A 128 -11.59 -0.78 5.63
CA LEU A 128 -10.62 0.28 5.43
C LEU A 128 -10.90 1.46 6.38
N LEU A 129 -12.17 1.85 6.57
CA LEU A 129 -12.55 2.89 7.52
C LEU A 129 -12.20 2.50 8.97
N ASN A 130 -12.37 1.23 9.37
CA ASN A 130 -12.01 0.78 10.72
C ASN A 130 -10.52 0.92 11.07
N ILE A 131 -9.64 0.95 10.07
CA ILE A 131 -8.20 1.10 10.28
C ILE A 131 -7.72 2.54 10.08
N LEU A 132 -8.59 3.45 9.68
CA LEU A 132 -8.29 4.86 9.41
C LEU A 132 -9.01 5.76 10.39
N ASP A 133 -8.40 6.90 10.71
CA ASP A 133 -9.11 7.99 11.37
C ASP A 133 -9.33 9.07 10.32
N VAL A 134 -10.59 9.26 9.92
CA VAL A 134 -10.99 10.24 8.88
C VAL A 134 -11.78 11.40 9.48
N SER A 135 -11.74 11.56 10.81
CA SER A 135 -12.45 12.62 11.53
C SER A 135 -12.06 14.00 10.99
N GLY A 136 -13.06 14.79 10.59
CA GLY A 136 -12.85 16.12 10.04
C GLY A 136 -12.33 16.18 8.61
N CYS A 137 -12.20 15.03 7.93
CA CYS A 137 -11.86 14.94 6.51
C CYS A 137 -13.13 14.97 5.63
N ILE A 138 -12.96 15.37 4.37
CA ILE A 138 -13.99 15.22 3.33
C ILE A 138 -13.74 13.88 2.64
N VAL A 139 -14.65 12.92 2.83
CA VAL A 139 -14.53 11.60 2.20
C VAL A 139 -15.23 11.60 0.84
N THR A 140 -14.52 11.21 -0.22
CA THR A 140 -15.09 11.02 -1.56
C THR A 140 -15.06 9.54 -1.91
N ILE A 141 -16.19 9.00 -2.37
CA ILE A 141 -16.35 7.59 -2.76
C ILE A 141 -17.07 7.55 -4.10
N ASP A 142 -16.87 6.48 -4.86
CA ASP A 142 -17.66 6.19 -6.04
C ASP A 142 -19.17 6.05 -5.72
N ALA A 143 -20.01 6.12 -6.75
CA ALA A 143 -21.46 6.04 -6.56
C ALA A 143 -21.91 4.67 -6.03
N MET A 144 -21.16 3.60 -6.30
CA MET A 144 -21.51 2.25 -5.85
C MET A 144 -21.32 2.07 -4.34
N GLY A 145 -20.32 2.74 -3.76
CA GLY A 145 -20.01 2.78 -2.34
C GLY A 145 -20.86 3.76 -1.52
N ALA A 146 -21.75 4.54 -2.13
CA ALA A 146 -22.64 5.49 -1.45
C ALA A 146 -23.80 4.78 -0.70
N GLN A 147 -23.45 3.93 0.26
CA GLN A 147 -24.37 3.15 1.09
C GLN A 147 -24.62 3.84 2.44
N THR A 148 -25.81 3.63 3.00
CA THR A 148 -26.20 4.25 4.28
C THR A 148 -25.34 3.81 5.45
N GLU A 149 -24.94 2.54 5.53
CA GLU A 149 -24.08 2.07 6.62
C GLU A 149 -22.66 2.64 6.53
N ILE A 150 -22.13 2.78 5.30
CA ILE A 150 -20.81 3.38 5.07
C ILE A 150 -20.82 4.86 5.47
N ALA A 151 -21.87 5.59 5.06
CA ALA A 151 -22.03 7.00 5.44
C ALA A 151 -22.12 7.18 6.95
N GLN A 152 -22.82 6.30 7.66
CA GLN A 152 -22.90 6.33 9.11
C GLN A 152 -21.51 6.12 9.75
N GLN A 153 -20.74 5.14 9.27
CA GLN A 153 -19.40 4.86 9.78
C GLN A 153 -18.39 6.00 9.53
N ILE A 154 -18.62 6.86 8.53
CA ILE A 154 -17.78 8.05 8.29
C ILE A 154 -18.08 9.16 9.30
N ILE A 155 -19.30 9.20 9.82
CA ILE A 155 -19.76 10.21 10.79
C ILE A 155 -19.39 9.80 12.23
N ASP A 156 -19.40 8.50 12.50
CA ASP A 156 -19.07 7.89 13.81
C ASP A 156 -17.57 7.94 14.13
#